data_AF-A0A835TKS8-F1
#
_entry.id   AF-A0A835TKS8-F1
#
_cell.length_a   1.000
_cell.length_b   1.000
_cell.length_c   1.000
_cell.angle_alpha   90.00
_cell.angle_beta   90.00
_cell.angle_gamma   90.00
#
_symmetry.space_group_name_H-M   'P 1'
#
loop_
_entity.id
_entity.type
_entity.pdbx_description
1 polymer ?
#
loop_
_entity_poly.entity_id
_entity_poly.type
_entity_poly.pdbx_seq_one_letter_code
_entity_poly.pdbx_strand_id
1 'polypeptide(L)'
;MVNKSWKIVPRPLLETVLNNHAQHHRVPQPLILHGPRGVGKTTLILERLLEDWNRGPHITGYVDFAQSIKDHHPQHNNSYPWASWSTCDPPTLYNCKNQLETCLESMTQKGIQLGAITSSQIFSTLNKWHRLDTVLRGILLQNNSNIALKSRNSISKVSSSVLWDRAVFALSARSNAKEIDEILGLEEKGKSLSVEEASYFREAVVALRLAKEVITMHQGWRARAVAHLNRTGGFSRSLANSCTDWPCLLLELLSKAAEIDYFQPKLVINNIEVLKKAILVDDSMVSGPMYHDSLIWRIVAMGANERCLPIMLVTSDSYYSYQAYWDFGFPDIFISRENFGWAPQEAKMHMVTDYFSQSEWAVIVEVLGPNPRHLFELYALKQSSYYQKILEDKASTFEDIVDAYLAYLQVTVVNPAMDKAQELLQKFANDAKSGKIPKDRLRFGSPWKHSSKLDDPTQCQQWAKLQLLDFVQSLINTEFGVNYLGDCSFEIFDDPCTVALLEVGLLYAQRDPSFIRPISIAIQRCLVRWLVQERMKMSLQNLLQFMWQRVIRGRSYRHLMLQEIIVCNNVCEYEFARGCHLDYNTKVVEIHWTTKLSQSSNRSLHESIISHG
;
A
#
# COMPACT_ATOMS: atom_id res chain seq x y z
N MET A 1 27.81 14.48 11.31
CA MET A 1 27.53 14.08 9.92
C MET A 1 28.02 12.67 9.71
N VAL A 2 27.22 11.67 10.11
CA VAL A 2 27.44 10.30 9.62
C VAL A 2 26.98 10.27 8.18
N ASN A 3 27.94 10.38 7.26
CA ASN A 3 27.74 10.60 5.83
C ASN A 3 27.31 9.30 5.10
N LYS A 4 26.29 8.59 5.61
CA LYS A 4 25.73 7.42 4.94
C LYS A 4 24.64 7.87 3.96
N SER A 5 24.94 7.72 2.67
CA SER A 5 23.98 7.96 1.61
C SER A 5 22.75 7.07 1.79
N TRP A 6 21.57 7.61 1.48
CA TRP A 6 20.33 6.83 1.50
C TRP A 6 20.46 5.62 0.58
N LYS A 7 20.09 4.42 1.05
CA LYS A 7 19.98 3.23 0.17
C LYS A 7 18.83 3.48 -0.80
N ILE A 8 19.16 3.77 -2.06
CA ILE A 8 18.23 3.97 -3.16
C ILE A 8 18.32 2.72 -4.03
N VAL A 9 17.20 2.01 -4.22
CA VAL A 9 17.14 0.88 -5.15
C VAL A 9 17.09 1.46 -6.56
N PRO A 10 18.03 1.10 -7.46
CA PRO A 10 18.03 1.58 -8.84
C PRO A 10 16.72 1.23 -9.54
N ARG A 11 16.17 2.18 -10.30
CA ARG A 11 14.92 2.00 -11.03
C ARG A 11 14.93 0.79 -11.99
N PRO A 12 16.01 0.50 -12.74
CA PRO A 12 16.05 -0.68 -13.60
C PRO A 12 15.88 -1.99 -12.83
N LEU A 13 16.49 -2.11 -11.64
CA LEU A 13 16.34 -3.30 -10.80
C LEU A 13 14.88 -3.48 -10.33
N LEU A 14 14.23 -2.39 -9.97
CA LEU A 14 12.82 -2.40 -9.59
C LEU A 14 11.92 -2.83 -10.76
N GLU A 15 12.17 -2.29 -11.95
CA GLU A 15 11.48 -2.65 -13.19
C GLU A 15 11.65 -4.14 -13.50
N THR A 16 12.87 -4.69 -13.38
CA THR A 16 13.13 -6.12 -13.54
C THR A 16 12.32 -6.95 -12.56
N VAL A 17 12.26 -6.58 -11.27
CA VAL A 17 11.48 -7.35 -10.29
C VAL A 17 9.98 -7.31 -10.60
N LEU A 18 9.44 -6.14 -10.96
CA LEU A 18 8.03 -5.99 -11.32
C LEU A 18 7.69 -6.80 -12.57
N ASN A 19 8.52 -6.73 -13.61
CA ASN A 19 8.34 -7.49 -14.83
C ASN A 19 8.46 -9.00 -14.59
N ASN A 20 9.46 -9.45 -13.83
CA ASN A 20 9.59 -10.85 -13.47
C ASN A 20 8.35 -11.34 -12.73
N HIS A 21 7.82 -10.56 -11.78
CA HIS A 21 6.58 -10.92 -11.07
C HIS A 21 5.38 -10.97 -12.01
N ALA A 22 5.24 -10.00 -12.91
CA ALA A 22 4.16 -9.93 -13.89
C ALA A 22 4.20 -11.09 -14.90
N GLN A 23 5.39 -11.53 -15.33
CA GLN A 23 5.53 -12.60 -16.34
C GLN A 23 5.05 -13.96 -15.85
N HIS A 24 4.90 -14.17 -14.54
CA HIS A 24 4.33 -15.41 -14.02
C HIS A 24 2.80 -15.37 -14.18
N HIS A 25 2.22 -16.40 -14.79
CA HIS A 25 0.76 -16.53 -14.89
C HIS A 25 0.08 -16.75 -13.51
N ARG A 26 0.79 -17.37 -12.56
CA ARG A 26 0.36 -17.53 -11.15
C ARG A 26 1.53 -17.38 -10.18
N VAL A 27 1.27 -16.79 -9.03
CA VAL A 27 2.25 -16.46 -7.98
C VAL A 27 1.75 -16.89 -6.59
N PRO A 28 2.65 -17.28 -5.68
CA PRO A 28 2.28 -17.68 -4.33
C PRO A 28 2.02 -16.49 -3.38
N GLN A 29 2.53 -15.31 -3.70
CA GLN A 29 2.51 -14.14 -2.83
C GLN A 29 2.22 -12.87 -3.66
N PRO A 30 1.40 -11.95 -3.15
CA PRO A 30 1.30 -10.61 -3.73
C PRO A 30 2.61 -9.83 -3.57
N LEU A 31 2.87 -8.92 -4.50
CA LEU A 31 4.00 -7.99 -4.46
C LEU A 31 3.52 -6.64 -3.91
N ILE A 32 4.24 -6.08 -2.94
CA ILE A 32 4.00 -4.71 -2.46
C ILE A 32 5.10 -3.82 -3.00
N LEU A 33 4.70 -2.79 -3.72
CA LEU A 33 5.54 -1.67 -4.10
C LEU A 33 5.26 -0.47 -3.18
N HIS A 34 6.13 -0.24 -2.20
CA HIS A 34 6.01 0.88 -1.28
C HIS A 34 7.13 1.91 -1.44
N GLY A 35 6.94 3.08 -0.87
CA GLY A 35 7.93 4.15 -0.85
C GLY A 35 7.30 5.50 -0.51
N PRO A 36 8.09 6.52 -0.13
CA PRO A 36 7.56 7.83 0.19
C PRO A 36 6.85 8.46 -1.02
N ARG A 37 6.08 9.51 -0.76
CA ARG A 37 5.36 10.22 -1.82
C ARG A 37 6.34 10.97 -2.73
N GLY A 38 5.96 11.13 -4.00
CA GLY A 38 6.78 11.83 -5.00
C GLY A 38 7.89 11.00 -5.66
N VAL A 39 8.07 9.73 -5.29
CA VAL A 39 9.12 8.86 -5.87
C VAL A 39 8.77 8.22 -7.22
N GLY A 40 7.62 8.57 -7.81
CA GLY A 40 7.26 8.14 -9.17
C GLY A 40 6.75 6.69 -9.33
N LYS A 41 6.24 6.05 -8.27
CA LYS A 41 5.69 4.67 -8.34
C LYS A 41 4.54 4.53 -9.35
N THR A 42 3.56 5.42 -9.27
CA THR A 42 2.39 5.39 -10.15
C THR A 42 2.77 5.68 -11.59
N THR A 43 3.61 6.70 -11.81
CA THR A 43 4.18 7.02 -13.13
C THR A 43 4.92 5.83 -13.74
N LEU A 44 5.76 5.15 -12.94
CA LEU A 44 6.47 3.95 -13.39
C LEU A 44 5.50 2.88 -13.91
N ILE A 45 4.43 2.61 -13.16
CA ILE A 45 3.46 1.60 -13.55
C ILE A 45 2.69 2.04 -14.79
N LEU A 46 2.07 3.23 -14.75
CA LEU A 46 1.14 3.66 -15.78
C LEU A 46 1.81 4.00 -17.11
N GLU A 47 2.95 4.69 -17.08
CA GLU A 47 3.58 5.24 -18.29
C GLU A 47 4.64 4.33 -18.89
N ARG A 48 5.15 3.34 -18.16
CA ARG A 48 6.21 2.43 -18.67
C ARG A 48 5.81 0.97 -18.70
N LEU A 49 5.18 0.46 -17.64
CA LEU A 49 4.96 -0.99 -17.50
C LEU A 49 3.58 -1.42 -18.01
N LEU A 50 2.56 -0.59 -17.83
CA LEU A 50 1.18 -0.96 -18.11
C LEU A 50 0.91 -1.19 -19.60
N GLU A 51 1.58 -0.46 -20.48
CA GLU A 51 1.46 -0.66 -21.93
C GLU A 51 1.92 -2.08 -22.31
N ASP A 52 3.11 -2.47 -21.85
CA ASP A 52 3.65 -3.81 -22.09
C ASP A 52 2.81 -4.90 -21.43
N TRP A 53 2.26 -4.65 -20.24
CA TRP A 53 1.41 -5.61 -19.55
C TRP A 53 -0.02 -5.72 -20.11
N ASN A 54 -0.38 -4.91 -21.10
CA ASN A 54 -1.63 -5.04 -21.86
C ASN A 54 -1.41 -5.59 -23.28
N ARG A 55 -0.17 -5.93 -23.65
CA ARG A 55 0.11 -6.64 -24.89
C ARG A 55 -0.21 -8.13 -24.70
N GLY A 56 -0.98 -8.70 -25.64
CA GLY A 56 -1.43 -10.10 -25.58
C GLY A 56 -0.23 -11.05 -25.41
N PRO A 57 -0.34 -12.10 -24.57
CA PRO A 57 -1.54 -12.66 -23.93
C PRO A 57 -1.93 -12.02 -22.58
N HIS A 58 -1.30 -10.89 -22.20
CA HIS A 58 -1.52 -10.29 -20.89
C HIS A 58 -2.77 -9.40 -20.85
N ILE A 59 -3.41 -9.39 -19.68
CA ILE A 59 -4.48 -8.45 -19.35
C ILE A 59 -4.20 -7.87 -17.97
N THR A 60 -4.14 -6.54 -17.87
CA THR A 60 -3.90 -5.88 -16.59
C THR A 60 -5.11 -5.08 -16.14
N GLY A 61 -5.62 -5.40 -14.96
CA GLY A 61 -6.53 -4.54 -14.21
C GLY A 61 -5.74 -3.51 -13.43
N TYR A 62 -6.17 -2.25 -13.47
CA TYR A 62 -5.62 -1.17 -12.66
C TYR A 62 -6.76 -0.52 -11.88
N VAL A 63 -6.63 -0.50 -10.55
CA VAL A 63 -7.59 0.12 -9.63
C VAL A 63 -6.84 1.16 -8.83
N ASP A 64 -7.38 2.38 -8.73
CA ASP A 64 -6.83 3.43 -7.88
C ASP A 64 -7.88 3.91 -6.88
N PHE A 65 -7.75 3.51 -5.62
CA PHE A 65 -8.75 3.88 -4.62
C PHE A 65 -8.77 5.37 -4.27
N ALA A 66 -7.74 6.13 -4.66
CA ALA A 66 -7.73 7.57 -4.49
C ALA A 66 -8.47 8.31 -5.63
N GLN A 67 -8.88 7.62 -6.70
CA GLN A 67 -9.47 8.22 -7.89
C GLN A 67 -10.72 9.08 -7.63
N SER A 68 -11.51 8.73 -6.62
CA SER A 68 -12.71 9.49 -6.23
C SER A 68 -12.42 10.76 -5.43
N ILE A 69 -11.18 10.97 -4.96
CA ILE A 69 -10.77 12.16 -4.21
C ILE A 69 -10.42 13.25 -5.23
N LYS A 70 -11.43 14.01 -5.65
CA LYS A 70 -11.33 14.94 -6.80
C LYS A 70 -10.24 16.00 -6.66
N ASP A 71 -10.10 16.55 -5.46
CA ASP A 71 -9.23 17.71 -5.21
C ASP A 71 -7.74 17.40 -5.32
N HIS A 72 -7.37 16.11 -5.35
CA HIS A 72 -5.97 15.69 -5.27
C HIS A 72 -5.62 14.53 -6.22
N HIS A 73 -6.35 14.33 -7.31
CA HIS A 73 -6.10 13.21 -8.21
C HIS A 73 -5.86 13.66 -9.67
N PRO A 74 -4.84 13.10 -10.37
CA PRO A 74 -4.47 13.46 -11.76
C PRO A 74 -5.61 13.40 -12.77
N GLN A 75 -6.54 12.46 -12.61
CA GLN A 75 -7.71 12.36 -13.50
C GLN A 75 -8.59 13.62 -13.49
N HIS A 76 -8.53 14.43 -12.43
CA HIS A 76 -9.31 15.67 -12.29
C HIS A 76 -8.43 16.92 -12.45
N ASN A 77 -7.31 16.81 -13.19
CA ASN A 77 -6.33 17.88 -13.43
C ASN A 77 -5.62 18.38 -12.14
N ASN A 78 -5.58 17.57 -11.09
CA ASN A 78 -4.90 17.89 -9.84
C ASN A 78 -3.69 16.97 -9.62
N SER A 79 -2.73 17.37 -8.79
CA SER A 79 -1.63 16.48 -8.42
C SER A 79 -1.98 15.65 -7.17
N TYR A 80 -1.37 14.47 -7.04
CA TYR A 80 -1.43 13.69 -5.80
C TYR A 80 -0.97 14.55 -4.61
N PRO A 81 -1.56 14.43 -3.41
CA PRO A 81 -1.18 15.28 -2.28
C PRO A 81 0.23 14.88 -1.78
N TRP A 82 0.96 15.83 -1.20
CA TRP A 82 2.21 15.52 -0.48
C TRP A 82 1.92 14.88 0.88
N ALA A 83 0.84 15.32 1.53
CA ALA A 83 0.34 14.76 2.77
C ALA A 83 -0.26 13.37 2.60
N SER A 84 -0.54 12.71 3.71
CA SER A 84 -1.16 11.41 3.68
C SER A 84 -2.61 11.41 3.22
N TRP A 85 -3.03 10.32 2.57
CA TRP A 85 -4.44 10.14 2.26
C TRP A 85 -5.33 10.11 3.51
N SER A 86 -4.77 9.89 4.71
CA SER A 86 -5.48 10.07 5.98
C SER A 86 -5.92 11.50 6.26
N THR A 87 -5.28 12.49 5.64
CA THR A 87 -5.61 13.91 5.88
C THR A 87 -6.61 14.45 4.86
N CYS A 88 -6.87 13.71 3.79
CA CYS A 88 -7.87 14.05 2.78
C CYS A 88 -9.23 13.47 3.19
N ASP A 89 -10.30 14.03 2.63
CA ASP A 89 -11.63 13.45 2.79
C ASP A 89 -11.65 12.03 2.23
N PRO A 90 -11.89 11.01 3.07
CA PRO A 90 -11.81 9.63 2.62
C PRO A 90 -12.98 9.30 1.69
N PRO A 91 -12.75 8.46 0.67
CA PRO A 91 -13.82 8.02 -0.21
C PRO A 91 -14.78 7.09 0.53
N THR A 92 -15.97 6.90 -0.05
CA THR A 92 -16.93 5.93 0.47
C THR A 92 -16.44 4.50 0.19
N LEU A 93 -16.66 3.59 1.13
CA LEU A 93 -16.32 2.18 0.95
C LEU A 93 -17.06 1.58 -0.26
N TYR A 94 -18.30 2.02 -0.50
CA TYR A 94 -19.07 1.64 -1.67
C TYR A 94 -18.34 1.99 -2.99
N ASN A 95 -17.78 3.20 -3.10
CA ASN A 95 -17.04 3.61 -4.29
C ASN A 95 -15.78 2.77 -4.50
N CYS A 96 -14.98 2.56 -3.44
CA CYS A 96 -13.78 1.72 -3.53
C CYS A 96 -14.12 0.28 -3.92
N LYS A 97 -15.15 -0.31 -3.29
CA LYS A 97 -15.67 -1.63 -3.65
C LYS A 97 -16.08 -1.67 -5.12
N ASN A 98 -16.90 -0.72 -5.56
CA ASN A 98 -17.44 -0.70 -6.91
C ASN A 98 -16.32 -0.56 -7.96
N GLN A 99 -15.28 0.24 -7.70
CA GLN A 99 -14.10 0.33 -8.57
C GLN A 99 -13.38 -1.02 -8.70
N LEU A 100 -13.13 -1.70 -7.59
CA LEU A 100 -12.48 -3.01 -7.59
C LEU A 100 -13.34 -4.06 -8.31
N GLU A 101 -14.62 -4.16 -7.97
CA GLU A 101 -15.55 -5.12 -8.56
C GLU A 101 -15.73 -4.88 -10.06
N THR A 102 -15.92 -3.64 -10.49
CA THR A 102 -16.04 -3.29 -11.91
C THR A 102 -14.79 -3.65 -12.70
N CYS A 103 -13.59 -3.39 -12.14
CA CYS A 103 -12.33 -3.76 -12.77
C CYS A 103 -12.21 -5.30 -12.92
N LEU A 104 -12.45 -6.04 -11.85
CA LEU A 104 -12.40 -7.50 -11.86
C LEU A 104 -13.47 -8.13 -12.78
N GLU A 105 -14.67 -7.55 -12.82
CA GLU A 105 -15.74 -7.96 -13.73
C GLU A 105 -15.32 -7.76 -15.18
N SER A 106 -14.76 -6.59 -15.53
CA SER A 106 -14.25 -6.31 -16.87
C SER A 106 -13.14 -7.29 -17.28
N MET A 107 -12.21 -7.60 -16.37
CA MET A 107 -11.18 -8.61 -16.62
C MET A 107 -11.77 -10.01 -16.84
N THR A 108 -12.77 -10.38 -16.04
CA THR A 108 -13.44 -11.67 -16.13
C THR A 108 -14.23 -11.78 -17.44
N GLN A 109 -14.91 -10.72 -17.85
CA GLN A 109 -15.61 -10.63 -19.14
C GLN A 109 -14.63 -10.81 -20.31
N LYS A 110 -13.45 -10.18 -20.27
CA LYS A 110 -12.40 -10.42 -21.26
C LYS A 110 -11.90 -11.88 -21.23
N GLY A 111 -11.79 -12.49 -20.06
CA GLY A 111 -11.51 -13.93 -19.94
C GLY A 111 -12.58 -14.82 -20.59
N ILE A 112 -13.86 -14.43 -20.50
CA ILE A 112 -14.97 -15.11 -21.20
C ILE A 112 -14.89 -14.91 -22.72
N GLN A 113 -14.62 -13.67 -23.18
CA GLN A 113 -14.45 -13.37 -24.60
C GLN A 113 -13.30 -14.16 -25.24
N LEU A 114 -12.26 -14.43 -24.46
CA LEU A 114 -11.13 -15.27 -24.86
C LEU A 114 -11.39 -16.76 -24.67
N GLY A 115 -12.57 -17.18 -24.22
CA GLY A 115 -12.90 -18.58 -23.96
C GLY A 115 -12.15 -19.23 -22.79
N ALA A 116 -11.37 -18.46 -22.03
CA ALA A 116 -10.63 -18.94 -20.86
C ALA A 116 -11.52 -19.20 -19.64
N ILE A 117 -12.70 -18.56 -19.59
CA ILE A 117 -13.68 -18.68 -18.50
C ILE A 117 -15.01 -19.22 -19.01
N THR A 118 -15.45 -20.34 -18.44
CA THR A 118 -16.71 -21.02 -18.82
C THR A 118 -17.76 -21.05 -17.70
N SER A 119 -19.02 -21.30 -18.06
CA SER A 119 -20.14 -21.48 -17.12
C SER A 119 -19.85 -22.53 -16.04
N SER A 120 -19.20 -23.65 -16.40
CA SER A 120 -18.86 -24.73 -15.47
C SER A 120 -17.74 -24.34 -14.48
N GLN A 121 -16.77 -23.53 -14.91
CA GLN A 121 -15.74 -22.97 -14.02
C GLN A 121 -16.32 -21.97 -13.04
N ILE A 122 -17.28 -21.14 -13.48
CA ILE A 122 -18.03 -20.21 -12.62
C ILE A 122 -18.79 -21.00 -11.56
N PHE A 123 -19.57 -22.01 -11.97
CA PHE A 123 -20.33 -22.85 -11.05
C PHE A 123 -19.44 -23.57 -10.03
N SER A 124 -18.38 -24.24 -10.49
CA SER A 124 -17.50 -25.01 -9.60
C SER A 124 -16.76 -24.14 -8.58
N THR A 125 -16.32 -22.95 -8.99
CA THR A 125 -15.66 -21.98 -8.10
C THR A 125 -16.65 -21.41 -7.08
N LEU A 126 -17.87 -21.10 -7.50
CA LEU A 126 -18.93 -20.62 -6.59
C LEU A 126 -19.36 -21.71 -5.59
N ASN A 127 -19.57 -22.94 -6.06
CA ASN A 127 -20.04 -24.07 -5.26
C ASN A 127 -19.02 -24.54 -4.21
N LYS A 128 -17.73 -24.29 -4.43
CA LYS A 128 -16.64 -24.56 -3.47
C LYS A 128 -16.83 -23.81 -2.15
N TRP A 129 -17.30 -22.55 -2.21
CA TRP A 129 -17.39 -21.67 -1.05
C TRP A 129 -18.82 -21.42 -0.58
N HIS A 130 -19.80 -21.62 -1.45
CA HIS A 130 -21.19 -21.26 -1.21
C HIS A 130 -22.12 -22.45 -1.39
N ARG A 131 -23.07 -22.61 -0.46
CA ARG A 131 -24.17 -23.58 -0.61
C ARG A 131 -25.24 -22.99 -1.54
N LEU A 132 -25.35 -23.53 -2.74
CA LEU A 132 -26.17 -22.95 -3.81
C LEU A 132 -27.63 -23.38 -3.78
N ASP A 133 -27.95 -24.53 -3.19
CA ASP A 133 -29.28 -25.16 -3.32
C ASP A 133 -30.43 -24.24 -2.94
N THR A 134 -30.37 -23.65 -1.74
CA THR A 134 -31.45 -22.79 -1.23
C THR A 134 -31.60 -21.51 -2.06
N VAL A 135 -30.47 -20.94 -2.49
CA VAL A 135 -30.43 -19.70 -3.28
C VAL A 135 -31.01 -19.94 -4.67
N LEU A 136 -30.51 -20.94 -5.39
CA LEU A 136 -30.95 -21.26 -6.75
C LEU A 136 -32.45 -21.63 -6.78
N ARG A 137 -32.93 -22.36 -5.77
CA ARG A 137 -34.37 -22.62 -5.59
C ARG A 137 -35.14 -21.32 -5.40
N GLY A 138 -34.65 -20.40 -4.57
CA GLY A 138 -35.23 -19.09 -4.36
C GLY A 138 -35.34 -18.28 -5.64
N ILE A 139 -34.25 -18.20 -6.42
CA ILE A 139 -34.19 -17.50 -7.71
C ILE A 139 -35.22 -18.09 -8.69
N LEU A 140 -35.23 -19.41 -8.86
CA LEU A 140 -36.17 -20.10 -9.76
C LEU A 140 -37.65 -19.91 -9.35
N LEU A 141 -37.93 -19.86 -8.04
CA LEU A 141 -39.29 -19.68 -7.51
C LEU A 141 -39.79 -18.23 -7.59
N GLN A 142 -38.93 -17.24 -7.29
CA GLN A 142 -39.27 -15.83 -7.47
C GLN A 142 -39.51 -15.48 -8.94
N ASN A 143 -38.79 -16.14 -9.82
CA ASN A 143 -38.83 -15.86 -11.25
C ASN A 143 -40.05 -16.50 -11.94
N ASN A 144 -40.59 -17.63 -11.47
CA ASN A 144 -41.74 -18.31 -12.10
C ASN A 144 -43.04 -18.16 -11.28
N SER A 145 -43.71 -17.01 -11.40
CA SER A 145 -45.02 -16.75 -10.77
C SER A 145 -46.15 -17.69 -11.23
N ASN A 146 -46.02 -18.31 -12.41
CA ASN A 146 -47.07 -19.17 -13.01
C ASN A 146 -46.91 -20.68 -12.78
N ILE A 147 -45.92 -21.14 -12.00
CA ILE A 147 -45.74 -22.57 -11.67
C ILE A 147 -45.88 -22.78 -10.16
N ALA A 148 -46.98 -22.29 -9.59
CA ALA A 148 -47.34 -22.60 -8.23
C ALA A 148 -47.97 -24.01 -8.16
N LEU A 149 -47.39 -24.87 -7.33
CA LEU A 149 -47.88 -26.18 -6.82
C LEU A 149 -47.29 -27.45 -7.46
N LYS A 150 -47.20 -27.64 -8.79
CA LYS A 150 -46.66 -28.92 -9.35
C LYS A 150 -45.13 -29.06 -9.36
N SER A 151 -44.37 -27.96 -9.32
CA SER A 151 -42.89 -28.00 -9.38
C SER A 151 -42.17 -28.01 -8.01
N ARG A 152 -42.87 -27.68 -6.91
CA ARG A 152 -42.24 -27.66 -5.56
C ARG A 152 -41.67 -29.04 -5.17
N ASN A 153 -42.37 -30.11 -5.53
CA ASN A 153 -41.91 -31.49 -5.27
C ASN A 153 -40.84 -31.95 -6.28
N SER A 154 -40.87 -31.49 -7.54
CA SER A 154 -39.88 -31.89 -8.55
C SER A 154 -38.54 -31.17 -8.41
N ILE A 155 -38.52 -29.96 -7.85
CA ILE A 155 -37.28 -29.23 -7.55
C ILE A 155 -36.62 -29.83 -6.30
N SER A 156 -37.37 -30.39 -5.33
CA SER A 156 -36.88 -30.87 -4.02
C SER A 156 -35.71 -31.88 -4.08
N LYS A 157 -35.64 -32.74 -5.11
CA LYS A 157 -34.64 -33.82 -5.25
C LYS A 157 -33.52 -33.58 -6.28
N VAL A 158 -33.40 -32.36 -6.80
CA VAL A 158 -32.48 -32.03 -7.90
C VAL A 158 -31.11 -31.60 -7.37
N SER A 159 -30.02 -32.02 -8.04
CA SER A 159 -28.65 -31.63 -7.70
C SER A 159 -28.39 -30.14 -7.96
N SER A 160 -27.40 -29.56 -7.27
CA SER A 160 -27.03 -28.15 -7.41
C SER A 160 -26.62 -27.77 -8.83
N SER A 161 -25.95 -28.67 -9.56
CA SER A 161 -25.58 -28.48 -10.97
C SER A 161 -26.81 -28.39 -11.89
N VAL A 162 -27.80 -29.28 -11.73
CA VAL A 162 -29.02 -29.19 -12.55
C VAL A 162 -29.86 -27.96 -12.19
N LEU A 163 -29.83 -27.53 -10.92
CA LEU A 163 -30.45 -26.26 -10.51
C LEU A 163 -29.73 -25.06 -11.14
N TRP A 164 -28.41 -25.12 -11.27
CA TRP A 164 -27.60 -24.09 -11.91
C TRP A 164 -27.96 -23.96 -13.39
N ASP A 165 -27.93 -25.05 -14.16
CA ASP A 165 -28.23 -25.02 -15.59
C ASP A 165 -29.65 -24.48 -15.87
N ARG A 166 -30.62 -24.89 -15.03
CA ARG A 166 -31.99 -24.36 -15.10
C ARG A 166 -32.07 -22.87 -14.79
N ALA A 167 -31.29 -22.39 -13.83
CA ALA A 167 -31.26 -20.98 -13.45
C ALA A 167 -30.55 -20.13 -14.53
N VAL A 168 -29.43 -20.61 -15.09
CA VAL A 168 -28.74 -19.97 -16.22
C VAL A 168 -29.68 -19.89 -17.43
N PHE A 169 -30.37 -20.99 -17.78
CA PHE A 169 -31.35 -20.99 -18.87
C PHE A 169 -32.50 -20.00 -18.62
N ALA A 170 -33.06 -19.99 -17.42
CA ALA A 170 -34.15 -19.08 -17.06
C ALA A 170 -33.73 -17.60 -17.08
N LEU A 171 -32.49 -17.29 -16.66
CA LEU A 171 -31.93 -15.94 -16.69
C LEU A 171 -31.55 -15.51 -18.11
N SER A 172 -31.03 -16.44 -18.92
CA SER A 172 -30.70 -16.20 -20.33
C SER A 172 -31.95 -15.83 -21.13
N ALA A 173 -33.09 -16.49 -20.88
CA ALA A 173 -34.35 -16.18 -21.55
C ALA A 173 -34.91 -14.78 -21.24
N ARG A 174 -34.40 -14.13 -20.18
CA ARG A 174 -34.82 -12.78 -19.74
C ARG A 174 -33.79 -11.71 -20.04
N SER A 175 -32.55 -12.11 -20.28
CA SER A 175 -31.45 -11.18 -20.50
C SER A 175 -31.56 -10.56 -21.89
N ASN A 176 -31.18 -9.29 -21.99
CA ASN A 176 -31.16 -8.61 -23.28
C ASN A 176 -30.03 -9.17 -24.15
N ALA A 177 -30.37 -9.89 -25.22
CA ALA A 177 -29.39 -10.50 -26.10
C ALA A 177 -28.43 -9.47 -26.72
N LYS A 178 -28.91 -8.26 -27.01
CA LYS A 178 -28.08 -7.17 -27.55
C LYS A 178 -27.01 -6.71 -26.56
N GLU A 179 -27.38 -6.56 -25.29
CA GLU A 179 -26.45 -6.17 -24.23
C GLU A 179 -25.35 -7.23 -24.04
N ILE A 180 -25.69 -8.52 -24.16
CA ILE A 180 -24.71 -9.60 -24.09
C ILE A 180 -23.81 -9.62 -25.32
N ASP A 181 -24.35 -9.37 -26.51
CA ASP A 181 -23.59 -9.33 -27.76
C ASP A 181 -22.62 -8.14 -27.79
N GLU A 182 -23.01 -6.99 -27.23
CA GLU A 182 -22.13 -5.84 -26.99
C GLU A 182 -21.00 -6.20 -26.02
N ILE A 183 -21.30 -6.86 -24.89
CA ILE A 183 -20.29 -7.34 -23.93
C ILE A 183 -19.32 -8.32 -24.59
N LEU A 184 -19.75 -9.11 -25.56
CA LEU A 184 -18.91 -10.07 -26.27
C LEU A 184 -18.16 -9.46 -27.46
N GLY A 185 -18.43 -8.20 -27.82
CA GLY A 185 -17.84 -7.54 -28.99
C GLY A 185 -18.23 -8.19 -30.32
N LEU A 186 -19.38 -8.87 -30.37
CA LEU A 186 -19.84 -9.63 -31.54
C LEU A 186 -20.33 -8.74 -32.69
N GLU A 187 -20.48 -7.44 -32.45
CA GLU A 187 -20.85 -6.43 -33.45
C GLU A 187 -19.63 -5.83 -34.19
N GLU A 188 -18.40 -6.07 -33.72
CA GLU A 188 -17.19 -5.55 -34.36
C GLU A 188 -16.89 -6.26 -35.69
N LYS A 189 -16.76 -5.49 -36.78
CA LYS A 189 -16.43 -6.00 -38.12
C LYS A 189 -15.10 -6.75 -38.10
N GLY A 190 -15.13 -8.08 -38.11
CA GLY A 190 -13.95 -8.93 -38.29
C GLY A 190 -13.89 -10.21 -37.46
N LYS A 191 -14.74 -10.37 -36.43
CA LYS A 191 -14.83 -11.61 -35.62
C LYS A 191 -16.16 -12.33 -35.87
N SER A 192 -16.22 -13.21 -36.88
CA SER A 192 -17.35 -14.12 -37.05
C SER A 192 -17.12 -15.39 -36.25
N LEU A 193 -17.63 -15.47 -35.02
CA LEU A 193 -17.69 -16.73 -34.27
C LEU A 193 -18.76 -17.66 -34.88
N SER A 194 -18.58 -18.97 -34.71
CA SER A 194 -19.67 -19.91 -35.00
C SER A 194 -20.86 -19.65 -34.06
N VAL A 195 -22.06 -20.05 -34.49
CA VAL A 195 -23.29 -19.93 -33.67
C VAL A 195 -23.15 -20.68 -32.35
N GLU A 196 -22.43 -21.80 -32.38
CA GLU A 196 -22.17 -22.65 -31.22
C GLU A 196 -21.22 -21.96 -30.22
N GLU A 197 -20.08 -21.44 -30.66
CA GLU A 197 -19.14 -20.69 -29.81
C GLU A 197 -19.79 -19.44 -29.20
N ALA A 198 -20.55 -18.69 -30.00
CA ALA A 198 -21.29 -17.53 -29.51
C ALA A 198 -22.31 -17.93 -28.42
N SER A 199 -22.95 -19.09 -28.54
CA SER A 199 -23.88 -19.59 -27.52
C SER A 199 -23.17 -19.93 -26.21
N TYR A 200 -21.98 -20.55 -26.26
CA TYR A 200 -21.18 -20.86 -25.08
C TYR A 200 -20.70 -19.61 -24.34
N PHE A 201 -20.26 -18.59 -25.07
CA PHE A 201 -19.83 -17.32 -24.46
C PHE A 201 -21.01 -16.55 -23.85
N ARG A 202 -22.17 -16.54 -24.52
CA ARG A 202 -23.41 -15.97 -23.95
C ARG A 202 -23.79 -16.69 -22.66
N GLU A 203 -23.72 -18.02 -22.64
CA GLU A 203 -23.98 -18.81 -21.43
C GLU A 203 -23.05 -18.41 -20.28
N ALA A 204 -21.75 -18.26 -20.54
CA ALA A 204 -20.77 -17.87 -19.53
C ALA A 204 -21.03 -16.45 -18.97
N VAL A 205 -21.44 -15.49 -19.81
CA VAL A 205 -21.84 -14.14 -19.35
C VAL A 205 -23.06 -14.20 -18.44
N VAL A 206 -24.08 -14.99 -18.82
CA VAL A 206 -25.29 -15.18 -18.01
C VAL A 206 -24.96 -15.89 -16.69
N ALA A 207 -24.10 -16.90 -16.73
CA ALA A 207 -23.59 -17.60 -15.56
C ALA A 207 -22.88 -16.65 -14.58
N LEU A 208 -22.08 -15.70 -15.09
CA LEU A 208 -21.43 -14.68 -14.26
C LEU A 208 -22.45 -13.75 -13.59
N ARG A 209 -23.48 -13.31 -14.32
CA ARG A 209 -24.59 -12.51 -13.76
C ARG A 209 -25.32 -13.27 -12.65
N LEU A 210 -25.64 -14.55 -12.89
CA LEU A 210 -26.27 -15.42 -11.90
C LEU A 210 -25.40 -15.59 -10.64
N ALA A 211 -24.09 -15.75 -10.79
CA ALA A 211 -23.17 -15.83 -9.65
C ALA A 211 -23.21 -14.56 -8.79
N LYS A 212 -23.27 -13.37 -9.42
CA LYS A 212 -23.41 -12.09 -8.73
C LYS A 212 -24.74 -11.98 -7.97
N GLU A 213 -25.84 -12.43 -8.56
CA GLU A 213 -27.15 -12.50 -7.89
C GLU A 213 -27.12 -13.43 -6.67
N VAL A 214 -26.50 -14.60 -6.80
CA VAL A 214 -26.33 -15.56 -5.69
C VAL A 214 -25.60 -14.94 -4.51
N ILE A 215 -24.48 -14.26 -4.76
CA ILE A 215 -23.70 -13.60 -3.71
C ILE A 215 -24.47 -12.43 -3.10
N THR A 216 -25.19 -11.66 -3.92
CA THR A 216 -26.04 -10.55 -3.45
C THR A 216 -27.14 -11.05 -2.50
N MET A 217 -27.79 -12.18 -2.81
CA MET A 217 -28.77 -12.79 -1.90
C MET A 217 -28.11 -13.27 -0.59
N HIS A 218 -26.93 -13.88 -0.67
CA HIS A 218 -26.16 -14.28 0.51
C HIS A 218 -25.74 -13.11 1.40
N GLN A 219 -25.39 -11.97 0.81
CA GLN A 219 -25.10 -10.73 1.53
C GLN A 219 -26.39 -10.17 2.16
N GLY A 220 -27.51 -10.19 1.43
CA GLY A 220 -28.82 -9.77 1.93
C GLY A 220 -29.27 -10.54 3.18
N TRP A 221 -29.03 -11.85 3.25
CA TRP A 221 -29.33 -12.65 4.45
C TRP A 221 -28.48 -12.25 5.67
N ARG A 222 -27.30 -11.68 5.45
CA ARG A 222 -26.36 -11.28 6.50
C ARG A 222 -26.45 -9.79 6.86
N ALA A 223 -27.19 -8.98 6.09
CA ALA A 223 -27.26 -7.53 6.24
C ALA A 223 -27.61 -7.08 7.67
N ARG A 224 -28.56 -7.74 8.34
CA ARG A 224 -28.92 -7.41 9.73
C ARG A 224 -27.80 -7.68 10.72
N ALA A 225 -27.02 -8.75 10.51
CA ALA A 225 -25.89 -9.09 11.37
C ALA A 225 -24.73 -8.11 11.16
N VAL A 226 -24.51 -7.66 9.92
CA VAL A 226 -23.53 -6.59 9.60
C VAL A 226 -23.94 -5.28 10.26
N ALA A 227 -25.21 -4.88 10.13
CA ALA A 227 -25.72 -3.68 10.80
C ALA A 227 -25.55 -3.74 12.32
N HIS A 228 -25.85 -4.89 12.94
CA HIS A 228 -25.63 -5.09 14.37
C HIS A 228 -24.14 -5.03 14.75
N LEU A 229 -23.26 -5.61 13.93
CA LEU A 229 -21.81 -5.57 14.12
C LEU A 229 -21.28 -4.13 14.14
N ASN A 230 -21.69 -3.31 13.16
CA ASN A 230 -21.26 -1.92 13.07
C ASN A 230 -21.74 -1.09 14.27
N ARG A 231 -22.98 -1.29 14.73
CA ARG A 231 -23.54 -0.60 15.90
C ARG A 231 -22.84 -0.97 17.20
N THR A 232 -22.41 -2.21 17.33
CA THR A 232 -21.74 -2.72 18.54
C THR A 232 -20.23 -2.51 18.52
N GLY A 233 -19.64 -2.13 17.38
CA GLY A 233 -18.19 -2.03 17.21
C GLY A 233 -17.47 -3.38 17.33
N GLY A 234 -18.19 -4.49 17.11
CA GLY A 234 -17.65 -5.84 17.21
C GLY A 234 -16.81 -6.25 16.00
N PHE A 235 -16.21 -7.43 16.08
CA PHE A 235 -15.47 -8.04 14.97
C PHE A 235 -16.06 -9.41 14.60
N SER A 236 -16.18 -9.68 13.30
CA SER A 236 -16.58 -10.99 12.79
C SER A 236 -15.93 -11.27 11.44
N ARG A 237 -15.05 -12.26 11.41
CA ARG A 237 -14.37 -12.71 10.20
C ARG A 237 -15.36 -13.22 9.14
N SER A 238 -16.40 -13.96 9.55
CA SER A 238 -17.40 -14.47 8.60
C SER A 238 -18.20 -13.36 7.93
N LEU A 239 -18.53 -12.30 8.65
CA LEU A 239 -19.26 -11.16 8.08
C LEU A 239 -18.34 -10.33 7.18
N ALA A 240 -17.09 -10.11 7.59
CA ALA A 240 -16.09 -9.42 6.77
C ALA A 240 -15.77 -10.18 5.48
N ASN A 241 -15.69 -11.52 5.53
CA ASN A 241 -15.55 -12.35 4.33
C ASN A 241 -16.77 -12.21 3.42
N SER A 242 -17.98 -12.16 3.97
CA SER A 242 -19.19 -12.04 3.15
C SER A 242 -19.24 -10.75 2.32
N CYS A 243 -18.65 -9.66 2.83
CA CYS A 243 -18.52 -8.41 2.11
C CYS A 243 -17.49 -8.45 0.98
N THR A 244 -16.50 -9.36 1.03
CA THR A 244 -15.42 -9.52 0.03
C THR A 244 -15.61 -10.74 -0.87
N ASP A 245 -16.73 -11.48 -0.75
CA ASP A 245 -16.94 -12.72 -1.50
C ASP A 245 -16.93 -12.54 -3.01
N TRP A 246 -17.56 -11.48 -3.51
CA TRP A 246 -17.60 -11.22 -4.95
C TRP A 246 -16.22 -10.93 -5.56
N PRO A 247 -15.44 -9.93 -5.07
CA PRO A 247 -14.10 -9.70 -5.61
C PRO A 247 -13.18 -10.91 -5.44
N CYS A 248 -13.28 -11.65 -4.33
CA CYS A 248 -12.47 -12.87 -4.14
C CYS A 248 -12.87 -14.01 -5.08
N LEU A 249 -14.16 -14.17 -5.41
CA LEU A 249 -14.60 -15.14 -6.41
C LEU A 249 -14.00 -14.82 -7.79
N LEU A 250 -14.06 -13.55 -8.20
CA LEU A 250 -13.50 -13.10 -9.49
C LEU A 250 -11.99 -13.30 -9.56
N LEU A 251 -11.28 -12.99 -8.46
CA LEU A 251 -9.85 -13.25 -8.35
C LEU A 251 -9.52 -14.74 -8.49
N GLU A 252 -10.30 -15.63 -7.87
CA GLU A 252 -10.10 -17.08 -8.00
C GLU A 252 -10.38 -17.56 -9.42
N LEU A 253 -11.44 -17.05 -10.06
CA LEU A 253 -11.77 -17.37 -11.45
C LEU A 253 -10.66 -16.94 -12.41
N LEU A 254 -10.22 -15.68 -12.32
CA LEU A 254 -9.11 -15.17 -13.13
C LEU A 254 -7.82 -15.96 -12.88
N SER A 255 -7.52 -16.29 -11.63
CA SER A 255 -6.35 -17.08 -11.27
C SER A 255 -6.41 -18.48 -11.88
N LYS A 256 -7.56 -19.16 -11.81
CA LYS A 256 -7.75 -20.50 -12.39
C LYS A 256 -7.77 -20.50 -13.92
N ALA A 257 -8.26 -19.43 -14.53
CA ALA A 257 -8.26 -19.25 -15.97
C ALA A 257 -6.88 -18.88 -16.52
N ALA A 258 -5.96 -18.42 -15.68
CA ALA A 258 -4.62 -18.05 -16.10
C ALA A 258 -3.88 -19.25 -16.70
N GLU A 259 -3.42 -19.09 -17.94
CA GLU A 259 -2.74 -20.10 -18.75
C GLU A 259 -1.52 -19.48 -19.43
N ILE A 260 -0.45 -20.26 -19.52
CA ILE A 260 0.82 -19.85 -20.17
C ILE A 260 0.53 -19.51 -21.63
N ASP A 261 1.12 -18.41 -22.11
CA ASP A 261 1.02 -17.91 -23.49
C ASP A 261 -0.39 -17.63 -24.06
N TYR A 262 -1.46 -17.79 -23.27
CA TYR A 262 -2.84 -17.64 -23.74
C TYR A 262 -3.63 -16.54 -23.00
N PHE A 263 -3.74 -16.65 -21.67
CA PHE A 263 -4.48 -15.69 -20.84
C PHE A 263 -3.72 -15.44 -19.55
N GLN A 264 -3.15 -14.24 -19.42
CA GLN A 264 -2.31 -13.90 -18.27
C GLN A 264 -2.83 -12.65 -17.55
N PRO A 265 -3.82 -12.82 -16.65
CA PRO A 265 -4.38 -11.72 -15.89
C PRO A 265 -3.43 -11.24 -14.79
N LYS A 266 -3.42 -9.93 -14.57
CA LYS A 266 -2.64 -9.25 -13.54
C LYS A 266 -3.50 -8.15 -12.91
N LEU A 267 -3.30 -7.88 -11.63
CA LEU A 267 -4.02 -6.81 -10.95
C LEU A 267 -3.04 -5.87 -10.25
N VAL A 268 -3.16 -4.58 -10.55
CA VAL A 268 -2.50 -3.51 -9.82
C VAL A 268 -3.54 -2.76 -8.99
N ILE A 269 -3.33 -2.69 -7.68
CA ILE A 269 -4.14 -1.89 -6.76
C ILE A 269 -3.28 -0.74 -6.24
N ASN A 270 -3.56 0.47 -6.71
CA ASN A 270 -2.92 1.69 -6.25
C ASN A 270 -3.64 2.30 -5.05
N ASN A 271 -2.85 2.88 -4.14
CA ASN A 271 -3.31 3.54 -2.92
C ASN A 271 -4.16 2.62 -2.02
N ILE A 272 -3.72 1.36 -1.81
CA ILE A 272 -4.44 0.37 -0.98
C ILE A 272 -4.74 0.88 0.44
N GLU A 273 -3.92 1.77 0.99
CA GLU A 273 -4.14 2.41 2.28
C GLU A 273 -5.42 3.25 2.36
N VAL A 274 -5.94 3.73 1.22
CA VAL A 274 -7.17 4.54 1.15
C VAL A 274 -8.37 3.68 1.52
N LEU A 275 -8.38 2.41 1.08
CA LEU A 275 -9.45 1.46 1.40
C LEU A 275 -9.59 1.24 2.91
N LYS A 276 -8.46 1.19 3.64
CA LYS A 276 -8.45 1.07 5.10
C LYS A 276 -9.13 2.27 5.78
N LYS A 277 -9.08 3.44 5.17
CA LYS A 277 -9.63 4.70 5.71
C LYS A 277 -11.00 5.06 5.13
N ALA A 278 -11.56 4.23 4.25
CA ALA A 278 -12.81 4.51 3.56
C ALA A 278 -14.00 4.63 4.54
N ILE A 279 -14.88 5.58 4.27
CA ILE A 279 -16.05 5.87 5.12
C ILE A 279 -17.19 4.92 4.77
N LEU A 280 -17.80 4.38 5.81
CA LEU A 280 -19.05 3.65 5.70
C LEU A 280 -20.24 4.62 5.76
N VAL A 281 -21.05 4.66 4.69
CA VAL A 281 -22.22 5.57 4.58
C VAL A 281 -23.51 4.90 5.05
N ASP A 282 -23.58 3.56 4.97
CA ASP A 282 -24.74 2.77 5.39
C ASP A 282 -24.32 1.53 6.20
N ASP A 283 -25.28 0.92 6.89
CA ASP A 283 -25.06 -0.31 7.68
C ASP A 283 -24.96 -1.59 6.80
N SER A 284 -24.82 -1.46 5.48
CA SER A 284 -24.88 -2.60 4.55
C SER A 284 -23.55 -3.38 4.46
N MET A 285 -22.44 -2.74 4.81
CA MET A 285 -21.09 -3.31 4.74
C MET A 285 -20.36 -3.23 6.08
N VAL A 286 -19.32 -4.04 6.25
CA VAL A 286 -18.39 -3.88 7.38
C VAL A 286 -17.56 -2.60 7.22
N SER A 287 -16.89 -2.16 8.30
CA SER A 287 -16.02 -0.99 8.26
C SER A 287 -14.87 -1.12 7.24
N GLY A 288 -14.36 0.01 6.74
CA GLY A 288 -13.23 0.06 5.80
C GLY A 288 -12.02 -0.78 6.22
N PRO A 289 -11.53 -0.68 7.48
CA PRO A 289 -10.44 -1.52 7.96
C PRO A 289 -10.76 -3.02 7.89
N MET A 290 -11.96 -3.43 8.32
CA MET A 290 -12.36 -4.84 8.28
C MET A 290 -12.48 -5.37 6.85
N TYR A 291 -12.99 -4.56 5.93
CA TYR A 291 -13.07 -4.91 4.51
C TYR A 291 -11.67 -5.06 3.90
N HIS A 292 -10.79 -4.08 4.16
CA HIS A 292 -9.39 -4.06 3.74
C HIS A 292 -8.65 -5.32 4.21
N ASP A 293 -8.68 -5.59 5.52
CA ASP A 293 -7.93 -6.71 6.10
C ASP A 293 -8.49 -8.07 5.63
N SER A 294 -9.82 -8.18 5.48
CA SER A 294 -10.48 -9.33 4.87
C SER A 294 -10.03 -9.58 3.44
N LEU A 295 -9.99 -8.54 2.60
CA LEU A 295 -9.56 -8.63 1.21
C LEU A 295 -8.09 -9.08 1.10
N ILE A 296 -7.19 -8.41 1.82
CA ILE A 296 -5.75 -8.72 1.81
C ILE A 296 -5.51 -10.14 2.32
N TRP A 297 -6.12 -10.52 3.44
CA TRP A 297 -5.97 -11.87 3.98
C TRP A 297 -6.42 -12.95 3.01
N ARG A 298 -7.54 -12.73 2.30
CA ARG A 298 -8.05 -13.69 1.33
C ARG A 298 -7.18 -13.77 0.07
N ILE A 299 -6.62 -12.66 -0.40
CA ILE A 299 -5.64 -12.65 -1.49
C ILE A 299 -4.41 -13.48 -1.11
N VAL A 300 -3.86 -13.24 0.08
CA VAL A 300 -2.70 -13.99 0.61
C VAL A 300 -3.02 -15.47 0.73
N ALA A 301 -4.17 -15.82 1.32
CA ALA A 301 -4.59 -17.21 1.47
C ALA A 301 -4.79 -17.90 0.12
N MET A 302 -5.30 -17.21 -0.90
CA MET A 302 -5.44 -17.75 -2.25
C MET A 302 -4.06 -18.01 -2.88
N GLY A 303 -3.14 -17.05 -2.78
CA GLY A 303 -1.76 -17.20 -3.25
C GLY A 303 -1.05 -18.39 -2.61
N ALA A 304 -1.09 -18.48 -1.28
CA ALA A 304 -0.39 -19.51 -0.53
C ALA A 304 -0.92 -20.93 -0.81
N ASN A 305 -2.24 -21.10 -0.99
CA ASN A 305 -2.86 -22.42 -1.16
C ASN A 305 -2.93 -22.88 -2.63
N GLU A 306 -3.28 -21.98 -3.55
CA GLU A 306 -3.64 -22.34 -4.94
C GLU A 306 -2.79 -21.62 -6.00
N ARG A 307 -1.97 -20.65 -5.57
CA ARG A 307 -1.32 -19.61 -6.39
C ARG A 307 -2.35 -18.76 -7.13
N CYS A 308 -2.33 -17.45 -6.88
CA CYS A 308 -3.23 -16.51 -7.51
C CYS A 308 -2.56 -15.83 -8.71
N LEU A 309 -3.32 -15.11 -9.53
CA LEU A 309 -2.77 -14.20 -10.52
C LEU A 309 -1.82 -13.16 -9.86
N PRO A 310 -0.84 -12.58 -10.59
CA PRO A 310 0.02 -11.53 -10.05
C PRO A 310 -0.76 -10.33 -9.53
N ILE A 311 -0.65 -10.05 -8.24
CA ILE A 311 -1.29 -8.90 -7.58
C ILE A 311 -0.20 -7.98 -7.04
N MET A 312 -0.20 -6.74 -7.51
CA MET A 312 0.72 -5.69 -7.09
C MET A 312 -0.01 -4.61 -6.30
N LEU A 313 0.34 -4.45 -5.04
CA LEU A 313 -0.21 -3.42 -4.16
C LEU A 313 0.76 -2.25 -4.11
N VAL A 314 0.31 -1.06 -4.48
CA VAL A 314 1.12 0.16 -4.48
C VAL A 314 0.65 1.06 -3.35
N THR A 315 1.58 1.52 -2.52
CA THR A 315 1.24 2.30 -1.34
C THR A 315 2.33 3.31 -0.98
N SER A 316 1.91 4.43 -0.40
CA SER A 316 2.82 5.38 0.24
C SER A 316 2.68 5.43 1.76
N ASP A 317 1.83 4.56 2.32
CA ASP A 317 1.67 4.44 3.76
C ASP A 317 2.80 3.60 4.37
N SER A 318 3.30 4.03 5.51
CA SER A 318 4.30 3.31 6.30
C SER A 318 3.76 2.00 6.89
N TYR A 319 2.44 1.79 6.93
CA TYR A 319 1.79 0.57 7.42
C TYR A 319 2.41 -0.70 6.82
N TYR A 320 2.58 -0.73 5.50
CA TYR A 320 3.08 -1.91 4.78
C TYR A 320 4.58 -2.13 4.88
N SER A 321 5.32 -1.13 5.37
CA SER A 321 6.74 -1.29 5.67
C SER A 321 6.98 -2.14 6.92
N TYR A 322 6.06 -2.13 7.89
CA TYR A 322 6.26 -2.84 9.16
C TYR A 322 4.97 -3.34 9.84
N GLN A 323 3.97 -2.49 10.08
CA GLN A 323 2.77 -2.88 10.85
C GLN A 323 2.01 -4.06 10.24
N ALA A 324 2.00 -4.17 8.91
CA ALA A 324 1.40 -5.31 8.21
C ALA A 324 1.98 -6.67 8.66
N TYR A 325 3.27 -6.73 9.02
CA TYR A 325 3.86 -7.97 9.55
C TYR A 325 3.19 -8.41 10.86
N TRP A 326 2.93 -7.48 11.79
CA TRP A 326 2.25 -7.80 13.05
C TRP A 326 0.80 -8.19 12.83
N ASP A 327 0.11 -7.44 11.97
CA ASP A 327 -1.32 -7.63 11.75
C ASP A 327 -1.61 -8.94 11.00
N PHE A 328 -0.68 -9.40 10.15
CA PHE A 328 -0.85 -10.63 9.36
C PHE A 328 0.03 -11.82 9.80
N GLY A 329 1.02 -11.62 10.67
CA GLY A 329 1.72 -12.67 11.42
C GLY A 329 2.95 -13.32 10.76
N PHE A 330 3.27 -13.04 9.49
CA PHE A 330 4.44 -13.62 8.81
C PHE A 330 5.14 -12.60 7.88
N PRO A 331 6.48 -12.52 7.88
CA PRO A 331 7.22 -11.49 7.13
C PRO A 331 7.22 -11.77 5.62
N ASP A 332 7.02 -13.04 5.26
CA ASP A 332 7.01 -13.56 3.89
C ASP A 332 5.62 -13.54 3.26
N ILE A 333 4.64 -12.86 3.86
CA ILE A 333 3.29 -12.75 3.29
C ILE A 333 3.31 -11.97 1.97
N PHE A 334 4.28 -11.07 1.82
CA PHE A 334 4.42 -10.19 0.68
C PHE A 334 5.85 -10.23 0.14
N ILE A 335 5.99 -10.15 -1.18
CA ILE A 335 7.24 -9.70 -1.78
C ILE A 335 7.27 -8.17 -1.68
N SER A 336 7.95 -7.64 -0.66
CA SER A 336 8.07 -6.19 -0.45
C SER A 336 9.25 -5.62 -1.25
N ARG A 337 8.97 -4.58 -2.04
CA ARG A 337 9.95 -3.78 -2.78
C ARG A 337 9.71 -2.31 -2.53
N GLU A 338 10.80 -1.60 -2.28
CA GLU A 338 10.76 -0.22 -1.81
C GLU A 338 11.46 0.70 -2.79
N ASN A 339 10.77 1.75 -3.23
CA ASN A 339 11.29 2.75 -4.16
C ASN A 339 11.49 4.09 -3.44
N PHE A 340 12.69 4.66 -3.56
CA PHE A 340 13.05 5.94 -2.96
C PHE A 340 13.30 7.06 -3.96
N GLY A 341 12.98 6.83 -5.23
CA GLY A 341 13.23 7.76 -6.32
C GLY A 341 14.56 7.43 -6.99
N TRP A 342 15.16 8.43 -7.62
CA TRP A 342 16.40 8.26 -8.38
C TRP A 342 17.62 8.45 -7.50
N ALA A 343 18.69 7.69 -7.77
CA ALA A 343 19.99 8.06 -7.24
C ALA A 343 20.42 9.42 -7.82
N PRO A 344 21.24 10.23 -7.12
CA PRO A 344 21.72 11.51 -7.66
C PRO A 344 22.37 11.37 -9.04
N GLN A 345 23.10 10.29 -9.30
CA GLN A 345 23.70 10.03 -10.62
C GLN A 345 22.64 9.70 -11.69
N GLU A 346 21.65 8.87 -11.35
CA GLU A 346 20.53 8.54 -12.26
C GLU A 346 19.73 9.79 -12.62
N ALA A 347 19.37 10.59 -11.62
CA ALA A 347 18.64 11.83 -11.81
C ALA A 347 19.44 12.82 -12.66
N LYS A 348 20.75 12.95 -12.39
CA LYS A 348 21.64 13.82 -13.15
C LYS A 348 21.59 13.53 -14.65
N MET A 349 21.62 12.25 -15.06
CA MET A 349 21.59 11.86 -16.48
C MET A 349 20.32 12.31 -17.21
N HIS A 350 19.20 12.46 -16.51
CA HIS A 350 17.93 12.85 -17.10
C HIS A 350 17.61 14.34 -16.95
N MET A 351 18.17 14.99 -15.94
CA MET A 351 17.82 16.37 -15.56
C MET A 351 18.85 17.39 -16.05
N VAL A 352 20.14 16.99 -16.08
CA VAL A 352 21.25 17.88 -16.45
C VAL A 352 21.56 17.71 -17.92
N THR A 353 21.07 18.67 -18.70
CA THR A 353 21.30 18.96 -20.14
C THR A 353 20.06 19.69 -20.67
N ASP A 354 18.89 19.20 -20.30
CA ASP A 354 17.61 19.60 -20.89
C ASP A 354 16.79 20.52 -19.97
N TYR A 355 16.97 20.42 -18.65
CA TYR A 355 16.13 21.10 -17.65
C TYR A 355 16.92 22.02 -16.71
N PHE A 356 18.09 21.55 -16.25
CA PHE A 356 18.95 22.27 -15.31
C PHE A 356 20.42 22.23 -15.75
N SER A 357 21.16 23.28 -15.41
CA SER A 357 22.62 23.35 -15.55
C SER A 357 23.33 22.59 -14.42
N GLN A 358 24.64 22.38 -14.58
CA GLN A 358 25.45 21.63 -13.61
C GLN A 358 25.54 22.33 -12.24
N SER A 359 25.55 23.66 -12.21
CA SER A 359 25.55 24.46 -10.97
C SER A 359 24.19 24.42 -10.28
N GLU A 360 23.10 24.62 -11.02
CA GLU A 360 21.73 24.49 -10.50
C GLU A 360 21.50 23.09 -9.91
N TRP A 361 21.97 22.05 -10.58
CA TRP A 361 21.87 20.67 -10.09
C TRP A 361 22.57 20.43 -8.76
N ALA A 362 23.73 21.06 -8.53
CA ALA A 362 24.44 20.95 -7.26
C ALA A 362 23.60 21.50 -6.10
N VAL A 363 22.97 22.67 -6.30
CA VAL A 363 22.05 23.28 -5.33
C VAL A 363 20.83 22.38 -5.09
N ILE A 364 20.21 21.85 -6.15
CA ILE A 364 19.03 20.97 -6.03
C ILE A 364 19.33 19.73 -5.20
N VAL A 365 20.44 19.03 -5.50
CA VAL A 365 20.81 17.80 -4.79
C VAL A 365 21.09 18.06 -3.32
N GLU A 366 21.76 19.17 -3.02
CA GLU A 366 22.06 19.55 -1.64
C GLU A 366 20.80 19.96 -0.86
N VAL A 367 19.87 20.66 -1.51
CA VAL A 367 18.72 21.30 -0.85
C VAL A 367 17.48 20.41 -0.82
N LEU A 368 17.10 19.83 -1.96
CA LEU A 368 15.84 19.11 -2.14
C LEU A 368 16.04 17.59 -2.25
N GLY A 369 17.22 17.17 -2.72
CA GLY A 369 17.52 15.79 -3.07
C GLY A 369 16.89 15.35 -4.41
N PRO A 370 17.21 14.14 -4.89
CA PRO A 370 16.82 13.64 -6.21
C PRO A 370 15.38 13.09 -6.26
N ASN A 371 14.43 13.72 -5.56
CA ASN A 371 13.02 13.30 -5.58
C ASN A 371 12.34 13.78 -6.88
N PRO A 372 11.81 12.87 -7.73
CA PRO A 372 11.23 13.24 -9.03
C PRO A 372 10.14 14.32 -8.96
N ARG A 373 9.31 14.31 -7.90
CA ARG A 373 8.26 15.33 -7.74
C ARG A 373 8.83 16.71 -7.43
N HIS A 374 9.85 16.81 -6.59
CA HIS A 374 10.54 18.08 -6.35
C HIS A 374 11.15 18.63 -7.64
N LEU A 375 11.78 17.78 -8.44
CA LEU A 375 12.40 18.16 -9.71
C LEU A 375 11.35 18.72 -10.68
N PHE A 376 10.20 18.05 -10.81
CA PHE A 376 9.12 18.48 -11.68
C PHE A 376 8.48 19.80 -11.22
N GLU A 377 8.12 19.91 -9.94
CA GLU A 377 7.49 21.13 -9.40
C GLU A 377 8.44 22.34 -9.47
N LEU A 378 9.73 22.13 -9.19
CA LEU A 378 10.75 23.19 -9.30
C LEU A 378 10.95 23.61 -10.76
N TYR A 379 10.98 22.67 -11.70
CA TYR A 379 11.09 23.00 -13.11
C TYR A 379 9.88 23.78 -13.62
N ALA A 380 8.67 23.38 -13.23
CA ALA A 380 7.45 24.13 -13.54
C ALA A 380 7.50 25.57 -12.97
N LEU A 381 8.04 25.74 -11.76
CA LEU A 381 8.25 27.06 -11.16
C LEU A 381 9.26 27.91 -11.96
N LYS A 382 10.39 27.31 -12.34
CA LYS A 382 11.43 27.95 -13.19
C LYS A 382 10.87 28.42 -14.53
N GLN A 383 9.96 27.64 -15.13
CA GLN A 383 9.32 27.98 -16.41
C GLN A 383 8.18 29.01 -16.29
N SER A 384 7.76 29.37 -15.09
CA SER A 384 6.71 30.35 -14.92
C SER A 384 7.17 31.75 -15.36
N SER A 385 6.27 32.49 -16.02
CA SER A 385 6.55 33.83 -16.53
C SER A 385 6.95 34.84 -15.45
N TYR A 386 6.57 34.59 -14.20
CA TYR A 386 6.95 35.41 -13.05
C TYR A 386 8.43 35.24 -12.70
N TYR A 387 8.89 33.99 -12.56
CA TYR A 387 10.28 33.72 -12.18
C TYR A 387 11.27 33.92 -13.35
N GLN A 388 10.82 33.75 -14.60
CA GLN A 388 11.63 34.13 -15.76
C GLN A 388 11.94 35.63 -15.76
N LYS A 389 10.96 36.49 -15.47
CA LYS A 389 11.16 37.95 -15.35
C LYS A 389 12.05 38.33 -14.16
N ILE A 390 11.97 37.58 -13.07
CA ILE A 390 12.84 37.80 -11.90
C ILE A 390 14.29 37.44 -12.26
N LEU A 391 14.53 36.31 -12.94
CA LEU A 391 15.87 35.91 -13.39
C LEU A 391 16.50 36.85 -14.43
N GLU A 392 15.69 37.54 -15.24
CA GLU A 392 16.17 38.61 -16.13
C GLU A 392 16.71 39.81 -15.35
N ASP A 393 16.24 40.02 -14.12
CA ASP A 393 16.77 41.00 -13.19
C ASP A 393 18.03 40.41 -12.53
N LYS A 394 19.20 40.96 -12.87
CA LYS A 394 20.55 40.46 -12.48
C LYS A 394 20.79 40.35 -10.96
N ALA A 395 19.84 40.76 -10.14
CA ALA A 395 19.86 40.67 -8.69
C ALA A 395 19.35 39.33 -8.15
N SER A 396 18.63 38.54 -8.95
CA SER A 396 18.07 37.25 -8.50
C SER A 396 18.89 36.06 -8.99
N THR A 397 18.89 35.01 -8.19
CA THR A 397 19.67 33.79 -8.38
C THR A 397 18.76 32.56 -8.44
N PHE A 398 19.28 31.43 -8.91
CA PHE A 398 18.50 30.19 -8.92
C PHE A 398 18.16 29.72 -7.50
N GLU A 399 19.04 30.02 -6.55
CA GLU A 399 18.85 29.81 -5.12
C GLU A 399 17.56 30.49 -4.61
N ASP A 400 17.21 31.68 -5.12
CA ASP A 400 15.96 32.36 -4.76
C ASP A 400 14.72 31.56 -5.22
N ILE A 401 14.80 30.87 -6.37
CA ILE A 401 13.72 29.98 -6.85
C ILE A 401 13.59 28.76 -5.93
N VAL A 402 14.72 28.18 -5.53
CA VAL A 402 14.74 27.04 -4.60
C VAL A 402 14.18 27.45 -3.23
N ASP A 403 14.55 28.63 -2.73
CA ASP A 403 14.04 29.16 -1.47
C ASP A 403 12.54 29.49 -1.54
N ALA A 404 12.07 30.03 -2.66
CA ALA A 404 10.64 30.22 -2.90
C ALA A 404 9.88 28.89 -2.92
N TYR A 405 10.44 27.86 -3.55
CA TYR A 405 9.86 26.51 -3.54
C TYR A 405 9.84 25.90 -2.12
N LEU A 406 10.90 26.06 -1.34
CA LEU A 406 10.92 25.63 0.06
C LEU A 406 9.89 26.40 0.91
N ALA A 407 9.71 27.70 0.66
CA ALA A 407 8.67 28.50 1.30
C ALA A 407 7.27 28.01 0.91
N TYR A 408 7.06 27.67 -0.36
CA TYR A 408 5.83 27.03 -0.83
C TYR A 408 5.57 25.72 -0.09
N LEU A 409 6.55 24.79 -0.03
CA LEU A 409 6.42 23.53 0.70
C LEU A 409 6.15 23.76 2.20
N GLN A 410 6.80 24.75 2.81
CA GLN A 410 6.58 25.08 4.21
C GLN A 410 5.12 25.47 4.46
N VAL A 411 4.56 26.35 3.63
CA VAL A 411 3.22 26.91 3.82
C VAL A 411 2.12 25.93 3.41
N THR A 412 2.30 25.20 2.31
CA THR A 412 1.24 24.37 1.73
C THR A 412 1.28 22.91 2.18
N VAL A 413 2.44 22.41 2.60
CA VAL A 413 2.62 21.00 2.98
C VAL A 413 2.94 20.86 4.46
N VAL A 414 4.05 21.46 4.92
CA VAL A 414 4.58 21.15 6.26
C VAL A 414 3.76 21.79 7.36
N ASN A 415 3.42 23.08 7.27
CA ASN A 415 2.63 23.73 8.31
C ASN A 415 1.24 23.07 8.51
N PRO A 416 0.43 22.84 7.45
CA PRO A 416 -0.85 22.17 7.62
C PRO A 416 -0.72 20.75 8.17
N ALA A 417 0.30 20.00 7.75
CA ALA A 417 0.55 18.66 8.28
C ALA A 417 0.99 18.67 9.75
N MET A 418 1.78 19.66 10.19
CA MET A 418 2.15 19.83 11.59
C MET A 418 0.95 20.21 12.46
N ASP A 419 0.07 21.09 11.97
CA ASP A 419 -1.18 21.43 12.65
C ASP A 419 -2.08 20.20 12.81
N LYS A 420 -2.19 19.37 11.75
CA LYS A 420 -2.93 18.11 11.81
C LYS A 420 -2.29 17.10 12.75
N ALA A 421 -0.97 17.00 12.79
CA ALA A 421 -0.26 16.14 13.74
C ALA A 421 -0.53 16.58 15.19
N GLN A 422 -0.63 17.89 15.43
CA GLN A 422 -1.00 18.43 16.74
C GLN A 422 -2.45 18.07 17.13
N GLU A 423 -3.39 18.08 16.19
CA GLU A 423 -4.76 17.61 16.43
C GLU A 423 -4.80 16.11 16.80
N LEU A 424 -4.03 15.27 16.11
CA LEU A 424 -3.92 13.84 16.42
C LEU A 424 -3.38 13.60 17.83
N LEU A 425 -2.39 14.40 18.26
CA LEU A 425 -1.85 14.32 19.62
C LEU A 425 -2.83 14.79 20.69
N GLN A 426 -3.61 15.83 20.42
CA GLN A 426 -4.67 16.27 21.33
C GLN A 426 -5.74 15.19 21.49
N LYS A 427 -6.15 14.56 20.38
CA LYS A 427 -7.07 13.41 20.40
C LYS A 427 -6.49 12.25 21.21
N PHE A 428 -5.23 11.90 20.99
CA PHE A 428 -4.54 10.87 21.76
C PHE A 428 -4.54 11.17 23.27
N ALA A 429 -4.26 12.42 23.67
CA ALA A 429 -4.28 12.82 25.06
C ALA A 429 -5.68 12.65 25.70
N ASN A 430 -6.74 13.00 24.96
CA ASN A 430 -8.11 12.84 25.41
C ASN A 430 -8.52 11.36 25.50
N ASP A 431 -8.11 10.54 24.54
CA ASP A 431 -8.36 9.09 24.54
C ASP A 431 -7.58 8.37 25.66
N ALA A 432 -6.37 8.83 25.98
CA ALA A 432 -5.60 8.35 27.13
C ALA A 432 -6.30 8.70 28.46
N LYS A 433 -6.77 9.94 28.61
CA LYS A 433 -7.50 10.42 29.80
C LYS A 433 -8.80 9.64 30.01
N SER A 434 -9.54 9.38 28.94
CA SER A 434 -10.80 8.62 28.98
C SER A 434 -10.60 7.11 29.18
N GLY A 435 -9.36 6.63 29.28
CA GLY A 435 -9.04 5.22 29.52
C GLY A 435 -9.28 4.31 28.32
N LYS A 436 -9.51 4.86 27.12
CA LYS A 436 -9.66 4.08 25.88
C LYS A 436 -8.36 3.45 25.42
N ILE A 437 -7.23 4.05 25.79
CA ILE A 437 -5.91 3.53 25.45
C ILE A 437 -5.50 2.48 26.48
N PRO A 438 -5.19 1.23 26.06
CA PRO A 438 -4.75 0.18 26.98
C PRO A 438 -3.54 0.62 27.79
N LYS A 439 -3.53 0.29 29.09
CA LYS A 439 -2.42 0.65 29.99
C LYS A 439 -1.07 0.15 29.50
N ASP A 440 -1.05 -0.92 28.72
CA ASP A 440 0.16 -1.53 28.15
C ASP A 440 0.83 -0.62 27.12
N ARG A 441 0.03 0.09 26.32
CA ARG A 441 0.50 1.14 25.41
C ARG A 441 1.01 2.40 26.13
N LEU A 442 0.73 2.51 27.43
CA LEU A 442 1.18 3.62 28.28
C LEU A 442 2.41 3.25 29.12
N ARG A 443 2.96 2.04 29.00
CA ARG A 443 4.06 1.55 29.87
C ARG A 443 5.40 2.19 29.53
N PHE A 444 5.72 2.41 28.25
CA PHE A 444 7.01 2.99 27.83
C PHE A 444 7.13 4.47 28.23
N GLY A 445 8.30 4.83 28.75
CA GLY A 445 8.57 5.94 29.69
C GLY A 445 8.52 7.36 29.14
N SER A 446 7.59 7.68 28.25
CA SER A 446 7.63 8.97 27.56
C SER A 446 6.70 10.02 28.20
N PRO A 447 6.88 11.31 27.87
CA PRO A 447 6.30 12.41 28.63
C PRO A 447 4.78 12.59 28.55
N TRP A 448 4.08 11.74 27.79
CA TRP A 448 2.62 11.72 27.72
C TRP A 448 1.94 11.13 28.96
N LYS A 449 2.69 10.50 29.88
CA LYS A 449 2.18 10.04 31.18
C LYS A 449 1.61 11.17 32.06
N HIS A 450 1.89 12.43 31.71
CA HIS A 450 1.48 13.60 32.46
C HIS A 450 0.84 14.67 31.57
N SER A 451 -0.16 14.29 30.76
CA SER A 451 -1.06 15.27 30.14
C SER A 451 -1.71 16.13 31.23
N SER A 452 -2.02 17.40 30.93
CA SER A 452 -2.56 18.31 31.96
C SER A 452 -3.84 17.71 32.56
N LYS A 453 -3.98 17.76 33.89
CA LYS A 453 -5.15 17.22 34.60
C LYS A 453 -6.42 18.05 34.39
N LEU A 454 -6.30 19.22 33.77
CA LEU A 454 -7.38 20.17 33.55
C LEU A 454 -8.02 19.91 32.18
N ASP A 455 -9.36 19.99 32.12
CA ASP A 455 -10.16 19.87 30.89
C ASP A 455 -10.09 21.14 30.01
N ASP A 456 -8.97 21.87 30.07
CA ASP A 456 -8.77 23.09 29.31
C ASP A 456 -8.22 22.74 27.90
N PRO A 457 -8.99 22.99 26.82
CA PRO A 457 -8.55 22.74 25.46
C PRO A 457 -7.26 23.47 25.09
N THR A 458 -7.06 24.68 25.64
CA THR A 458 -5.89 25.51 25.33
C THR A 458 -4.62 24.93 25.93
N GLN A 459 -4.69 24.35 27.13
CA GLN A 459 -3.56 23.64 27.75
C GLN A 459 -3.24 22.33 27.04
N CYS A 460 -4.26 21.60 26.57
CA CYS A 460 -4.06 20.38 25.78
C CYS A 460 -3.34 20.70 24.45
N GLN A 461 -3.77 21.77 23.78
CA GLN A 461 -3.13 22.28 22.57
C GLN A 461 -1.67 22.67 22.82
N GLN A 462 -1.40 23.45 23.88
CA GLN A 462 -0.03 23.83 24.26
C GLN A 462 0.85 22.62 24.59
N TRP A 463 0.31 21.66 25.33
CA TRP A 463 0.99 20.41 25.64
C TRP A 463 1.36 19.63 24.37
N ALA A 464 0.41 19.46 23.45
CA ALA A 464 0.64 18.74 22.18
C ALA A 464 1.73 19.42 21.34
N LYS A 465 1.72 20.76 21.31
CA LYS A 465 2.76 21.56 20.66
C LYS A 465 4.14 21.31 21.28
N LEU A 466 4.25 21.35 22.60
CA LEU A 466 5.51 21.07 23.32
C LEU A 466 6.02 19.65 23.05
N GLN A 467 5.13 18.66 22.94
CA GLN A 467 5.51 17.30 22.57
C GLN A 467 6.11 17.21 21.16
N LEU A 468 5.48 17.85 20.18
CA LEU A 468 5.99 17.88 18.80
C LEU A 468 7.35 18.58 18.72
N LEU A 469 7.52 19.71 19.41
CA LEU A 469 8.78 20.45 19.44
C LEU A 469 9.93 19.63 20.01
N ASP A 470 9.68 18.93 21.12
CA ASP A 470 10.68 18.06 21.72
C ASP A 470 11.00 16.88 20.81
N PHE A 471 9.98 16.24 20.23
CA PHE A 471 10.15 15.14 19.29
C PHE A 471 10.97 15.53 18.06
N VAL A 472 10.62 16.63 17.38
CA VAL A 472 11.36 17.12 16.20
C VAL A 472 12.80 17.49 16.58
N GLN A 473 13.02 18.16 17.72
CA GLN A 473 14.39 18.44 18.18
C GLN A 473 15.18 17.15 18.42
N SER A 474 14.55 16.11 18.97
CA SER A 474 15.23 14.84 19.21
C SER A 474 15.54 14.09 17.91
N LEU A 475 14.69 14.18 16.88
CA LEU A 475 14.99 13.68 15.54
C LEU A 475 16.16 14.44 14.89
N ILE A 476 16.23 15.77 15.05
CA ILE A 476 17.34 16.59 14.55
C ILE A 476 18.65 16.20 15.24
N ASN A 477 18.62 15.96 16.56
CA ASN A 477 19.80 15.52 17.33
C ASN A 477 20.32 14.16 16.87
N THR A 478 19.47 13.35 16.25
CA THR A 478 19.80 12.08 15.62
C THR A 478 20.08 12.20 14.12
N GLU A 479 20.23 13.40 13.57
CA GLU A 479 20.40 13.62 12.12
C GLU A 479 19.29 12.91 11.27
N PHE A 480 18.09 12.73 11.83
CA PHE A 480 16.98 11.94 11.27
C PHE A 480 17.31 10.46 10.95
N GLY A 481 18.35 9.89 11.56
CA GLY A 481 18.84 8.53 11.31
C GLY A 481 18.34 7.48 12.30
N VAL A 482 17.05 7.47 12.66
CA VAL A 482 16.54 6.57 13.69
C VAL A 482 16.26 5.17 13.13
N ASN A 483 17.02 4.17 13.57
CA ASN A 483 16.75 2.77 13.25
C ASN A 483 15.76 2.19 14.26
N TYR A 484 14.58 1.80 13.80
CA TYR A 484 13.51 1.29 14.67
C TYR A 484 13.54 -0.23 14.86
N LEU A 485 14.37 -0.95 14.10
CA LEU A 485 14.57 -2.40 14.22
C LEU A 485 15.96 -2.76 14.76
N GLY A 486 16.88 -1.78 14.84
CA GLY A 486 18.16 -1.92 15.53
C GLY A 486 17.93 -2.28 16.98
N ASP A 487 18.62 -3.33 17.46
CA ASP A 487 18.50 -3.86 18.81
C ASP A 487 17.05 -4.17 19.25
N CYS A 488 16.17 -4.53 18.31
CA CYS A 488 14.74 -4.80 18.54
C CYS A 488 13.97 -3.66 19.25
N SER A 489 14.44 -2.41 19.09
CA SER A 489 13.91 -1.26 19.82
C SER A 489 12.71 -0.61 19.11
N PHE A 490 11.54 -1.22 19.27
CA PHE A 490 10.26 -0.74 18.70
C PHE A 490 9.62 0.42 19.47
N GLU A 491 10.26 0.88 20.54
CA GLU A 491 9.78 1.93 21.43
C GLU A 491 9.43 3.25 20.71
N ILE A 492 10.03 3.52 19.54
CA ILE A 492 9.71 4.73 18.77
C ILE A 492 8.27 4.73 18.24
N PHE A 493 7.68 3.56 17.96
CA PHE A 493 6.29 3.46 17.52
C PHE A 493 5.28 3.55 18.69
N ASP A 494 5.75 3.42 19.93
CA ASP A 494 4.94 3.75 21.10
C ASP A 494 4.81 5.26 21.29
N ASP A 495 5.67 6.07 20.64
CA ASP A 495 5.56 7.52 20.65
C ASP A 495 4.42 8.02 19.74
N PRO A 496 3.40 8.71 20.28
CA PRO A 496 2.29 9.20 19.50
C PRO A 496 2.73 10.31 18.52
N CYS A 497 3.86 11.00 18.75
CA CYS A 497 4.42 11.94 17.78
C CYS A 497 4.95 11.22 16.53
N THR A 498 5.58 10.06 16.71
CA THR A 498 6.02 9.22 15.58
C THR A 498 4.81 8.80 14.74
N VAL A 499 3.78 8.24 15.38
CA VAL A 499 2.57 7.79 14.70
C VAL A 499 1.87 8.95 14.00
N ALA A 500 1.73 10.10 14.68
CA ALA A 500 1.11 11.29 14.10
C ALA A 500 1.89 11.79 12.85
N LEU A 501 3.21 11.87 12.90
CA LEU A 501 4.01 12.34 11.77
C LEU A 501 4.07 11.36 10.59
N LEU A 502 3.95 10.05 10.85
CA LEU A 502 3.73 9.03 9.81
C LEU A 502 2.33 9.16 9.21
N GLU A 503 1.30 9.34 10.04
CA GLU A 503 -0.10 9.47 9.61
C GLU A 503 -0.36 10.73 8.79
N VAL A 504 0.29 11.86 9.07
CA VAL A 504 0.17 13.07 8.23
C VAL A 504 1.09 13.00 6.99
N GLY A 505 1.99 12.01 6.94
CA GLY A 505 2.86 11.76 5.79
C GLY A 505 4.09 12.66 5.73
N LEU A 506 4.56 13.21 6.86
CA LEU A 506 5.83 13.95 6.93
C LEU A 506 7.02 13.01 7.14
N LEU A 507 6.81 11.93 7.89
CA LEU A 507 7.76 10.84 8.05
C LEU A 507 7.36 9.63 7.21
N TYR A 508 8.35 8.77 6.99
CA TYR A 508 8.21 7.48 6.34
C TYR A 508 9.04 6.44 7.09
N ALA A 509 8.44 5.29 7.38
CA ALA A 509 9.14 4.14 7.93
C ALA A 509 9.62 3.26 6.77
N GLN A 510 10.93 3.23 6.56
CA GLN A 510 11.59 2.37 5.58
C GLN A 510 11.70 0.95 6.10
N ARG A 511 11.53 -0.09 5.26
CA ARG A 511 11.68 -1.48 5.72
C ARG A 511 13.13 -1.95 5.67
N ASP A 512 13.82 -1.72 4.56
CA ASP A 512 15.18 -2.23 4.34
C ASP A 512 16.14 -1.14 3.78
N PRO A 513 17.11 -0.66 4.58
CA PRO A 513 17.29 -0.85 6.02
C PRO A 513 16.25 -0.07 6.85
N SER A 514 15.95 -0.56 8.04
CA SER A 514 14.80 -0.13 8.82
C SER A 514 14.96 1.23 9.51
N PHE A 515 14.71 2.31 8.79
CA PHE A 515 14.82 3.68 9.31
C PHE A 515 13.49 4.43 9.32
N ILE A 516 13.29 5.30 10.30
CA ILE A 516 12.28 6.36 10.23
C ILE A 516 12.98 7.64 9.78
N ARG A 517 12.44 8.26 8.72
CA ARG A 517 13.01 9.48 8.13
C ARG A 517 11.94 10.38 7.52
N PRO A 518 12.23 11.68 7.29
CA PRO A 518 11.39 12.53 6.47
C PRO A 518 11.19 11.97 5.06
N ILE A 519 10.04 12.25 4.43
CA ILE A 519 9.73 11.75 3.07
C ILE A 519 10.69 12.27 1.99
N SER A 520 11.38 13.38 2.24
CA SER A 520 12.41 13.97 1.36
C SER A 520 13.34 14.91 2.14
N ILE A 521 14.47 15.28 1.52
CA ILE A 521 15.43 16.24 2.10
C ILE A 521 14.80 17.64 2.21
N ALA A 522 13.97 18.05 1.23
CA ALA A 522 13.24 19.31 1.32
C ALA A 522 12.34 19.37 2.56
N ILE A 523 11.58 18.30 2.81
CA ILE A 523 10.70 18.20 3.98
C ILE A 523 11.51 18.15 5.28
N GLN A 524 12.66 17.48 5.30
CA GLN A 524 13.59 17.53 6.42
C GLN A 524 13.99 18.98 6.75
N ARG A 525 14.39 19.77 5.75
CA ARG A 525 14.75 21.18 5.94
C ARG A 525 13.56 22.02 6.44
N CYS A 526 12.37 21.79 5.90
CA CYS A 526 11.14 22.46 6.36
C CYS A 526 10.78 22.10 7.82
N LEU A 527 11.04 20.87 8.28
CA LEU A 527 10.86 20.50 9.69
C LEU A 527 11.82 21.26 10.61
N VAL A 528 13.08 21.41 10.19
CA VAL A 528 14.06 22.23 10.94
C VAL A 528 13.61 23.70 10.98
N ARG A 529 13.18 24.25 9.84
CA ARG A 529 12.67 25.63 9.75
C ARG A 529 11.45 25.83 10.65
N TRP A 530 10.50 24.89 10.63
CA TRP A 530 9.32 24.92 11.51
C TRP A 530 9.73 24.98 12.98
N LEU A 531 10.66 24.12 13.42
CA LEU A 531 11.13 24.11 14.81
C LEU A 531 11.74 25.46 15.23
N VAL A 532 12.55 26.06 14.36
CA VAL A 532 13.18 27.37 14.60
C VAL A 532 12.12 28.47 14.70
N GLN A 533 11.17 28.51 13.77
CA GLN A 533 10.08 29.48 13.77
C GLN A 533 9.22 29.38 15.03
N GLU A 534 8.88 28.16 15.45
CA GLU A 534 8.06 27.97 16.64
C GLU A 534 8.80 28.34 17.92
N ARG A 535 10.13 28.16 17.99
CA ARG A 535 10.95 28.68 19.09
C ARG A 535 10.99 30.19 19.15
N MET A 536 11.12 30.86 18.01
CA MET A 536 11.11 32.34 17.97
C MET A 536 9.77 32.91 18.42
N LYS A 537 8.65 32.22 18.17
CA LYS A 537 7.30 32.64 18.55
C LYS A 537 6.92 32.27 20.00
N MET A 538 7.76 31.53 20.73
CA MET A 538 7.43 31.10 22.10
C MET A 538 7.48 32.26 23.10
N SER A 539 6.50 32.30 24.00
CA SER A 539 6.59 33.12 25.21
C SER A 539 7.68 32.58 26.14
N LEU A 540 8.20 33.43 27.04
CA LEU A 540 9.23 33.05 28.00
C LEU A 540 8.78 31.90 28.92
N GLN A 541 7.49 31.88 29.30
CA GLN A 541 6.89 30.78 30.07
C GLN A 541 6.92 29.46 29.30
N ASN A 542 6.54 29.47 28.02
CA ASN A 542 6.54 28.26 27.19
C ASN A 542 7.96 27.79 26.88
N LEU A 543 8.91 28.72 26.74
CA LEU A 543 10.32 28.39 26.57
C LEU A 543 10.87 27.68 27.83
N LEU A 544 10.56 28.18 29.02
CA LEU A 544 10.94 27.53 30.28
C LEU A 544 10.30 26.15 30.41
N GLN A 545 9.02 26.01 30.07
CA GLN A 545 8.34 24.70 30.04
C GLN A 545 8.98 23.75 29.03
N PHE A 546 9.31 24.23 27.83
CA PHE A 546 10.01 23.45 26.81
C PHE A 546 11.38 22.97 27.30
N MET A 547 12.17 23.87 27.89
CA MET A 547 13.48 23.54 28.45
C MET A 547 13.37 22.54 29.61
N TRP A 548 12.43 22.76 30.52
CA TRP A 548 12.15 21.85 31.63
C TRP A 548 11.73 20.46 31.12
N GLN A 549 10.82 20.44 30.15
CA GLN A 549 10.38 19.22 29.47
C GLN A 549 11.57 18.50 28.86
N ARG A 550 12.48 19.20 28.16
CA ARG A 550 13.69 18.61 27.57
C ARG A 550 14.70 18.07 28.57
N VAL A 551 14.89 18.74 29.71
CA VAL A 551 15.92 18.36 30.69
C VAL A 551 15.44 17.20 31.57
N ILE A 552 14.19 17.25 32.03
CA ILE A 552 13.67 16.28 33.01
C ILE A 552 12.92 15.13 32.33
N ARG A 553 12.32 15.41 31.17
CA ARG A 553 11.44 14.49 30.45
C ARG A 553 11.79 14.42 28.95
N GLY A 554 12.99 14.82 28.54
CA GLY A 554 13.29 14.97 27.11
C GLY A 554 13.37 13.61 26.44
N ARG A 555 12.88 13.54 25.20
CA ARG A 555 13.13 12.37 24.35
C ARG A 555 14.62 12.31 23.98
N SER A 556 15.20 11.13 24.03
CA SER A 556 16.52 10.86 23.47
C SER A 556 16.45 9.54 22.71
N TYR A 557 16.61 9.60 21.39
CA TYR A 557 16.66 8.42 20.52
C TYR A 557 18.08 8.13 20.04
N ARG A 558 19.10 8.71 20.70
CA ARG A 558 20.50 8.50 20.32
C ARG A 558 20.93 7.04 20.39
N HIS A 559 20.34 6.24 21.28
CA HIS A 559 20.59 4.80 21.35
C HIS A 559 19.98 4.03 20.18
N LEU A 560 18.99 4.62 19.49
CA LEU A 560 18.43 4.07 18.25
C LEU A 560 19.24 4.46 17.00
N MET A 561 20.34 5.19 17.18
CA MET A 561 21.30 5.47 16.12
C MET A 561 22.27 4.30 16.02
N LEU A 562 22.34 3.65 14.85
CA LEU A 562 23.41 2.70 14.58
C LEU A 562 24.76 3.44 14.48
N GLN A 563 25.59 3.35 15.53
CA GLN A 563 27.04 3.53 15.42
C GLN A 563 27.62 2.23 14.84
N GLU A 564 28.18 2.30 13.62
CA GLU A 564 29.08 1.33 12.99
C GLU A 564 28.77 -0.18 13.18
N ILE A 565 28.24 -0.83 12.13
CA ILE A 565 28.51 -2.26 11.91
C ILE A 565 29.69 -2.36 10.94
N ILE A 566 30.79 -2.81 11.53
CA ILE A 566 32.02 -3.41 11.00
C ILE A 566 31.98 -3.70 9.49
N VAL A 567 32.98 -3.15 8.80
CA VAL A 567 33.47 -3.64 7.50
C VAL A 567 33.92 -5.09 7.69
N CYS A 568 33.07 -6.05 7.34
CA CYS A 568 33.55 -7.36 6.90
C CYS A 568 33.76 -7.28 5.39
N ASN A 569 34.94 -6.79 5.01
CA ASN A 569 35.48 -7.09 3.68
C ASN A 569 36.01 -8.53 3.70
N ASN A 570 35.63 -9.29 2.66
CA ASN A 570 36.09 -10.61 2.25
C ASN A 570 35.52 -11.76 3.11
N VAL A 571 34.67 -12.67 2.62
CA VAL A 571 34.78 -13.50 1.41
C VAL A 571 33.36 -13.93 0.96
N CYS A 572 33.17 -14.02 -0.36
CA CYS A 572 32.01 -14.58 -1.04
C CYS A 572 31.58 -15.95 -0.52
N GLU A 573 30.29 -16.27 -0.55
CA GLU A 573 29.80 -17.34 -1.45
C GLU A 573 28.25 -17.38 -1.46
N TYR A 574 27.73 -17.26 -2.68
CA TYR A 574 26.44 -17.80 -3.09
C TYR A 574 26.48 -19.31 -2.89
N GLU A 575 25.52 -19.90 -2.18
CA GLU A 575 25.07 -21.24 -2.55
C GLU A 575 23.58 -21.44 -2.30
N PHE A 576 22.95 -21.89 -3.37
CA PHE A 576 21.55 -22.21 -3.54
C PHE A 576 21.44 -23.74 -3.46
N ALA A 577 20.84 -24.29 -2.41
CA ALA A 577 20.49 -25.72 -2.36
C ALA A 577 19.22 -25.89 -1.51
N ARG A 578 18.05 -26.06 -2.14
CA ARG A 578 17.39 -27.36 -2.38
C ARG A 578 17.25 -28.23 -1.13
N GLY A 579 16.01 -28.31 -0.65
CA GLY A 579 15.32 -29.60 -0.54
C GLY A 579 15.42 -30.37 0.77
N CYS A 580 14.27 -30.44 1.43
CA CYS A 580 13.69 -31.63 2.06
C CYS A 580 14.09 -32.05 3.50
N HIS A 581 13.02 -32.38 4.23
CA HIS A 581 12.92 -33.20 5.45
C HIS A 581 13.39 -32.61 6.78
N LEU A 582 12.45 -31.93 7.44
CA LEU A 582 12.32 -31.99 8.89
C LEU A 582 11.57 -33.28 9.25
N ASP A 583 12.30 -34.25 9.80
CA ASP A 583 11.74 -35.27 10.67
C ASP A 583 12.36 -35.11 12.06
N TYR A 584 11.49 -35.07 13.06
CA TYR A 584 11.82 -34.95 14.47
C TYR A 584 12.57 -36.19 14.96
N ASN A 585 13.68 -36.02 15.71
CA ASN A 585 13.86 -36.64 17.03
C ASN A 585 15.24 -36.35 17.67
N THR A 586 15.16 -35.94 18.93
CA THR A 586 16.11 -36.13 20.05
C THR A 586 17.39 -36.92 19.82
N LYS A 587 18.54 -36.33 20.19
CA LYS A 587 19.50 -36.93 21.13
C LYS A 587 20.53 -35.90 21.62
N VAL A 588 20.70 -35.88 22.94
CA VAL A 588 21.76 -35.22 23.70
C VAL A 588 23.11 -35.82 23.33
N VAL A 589 24.11 -34.99 22.99
CA VAL A 589 25.53 -35.31 23.13
C VAL A 589 26.31 -34.04 23.50
N GLU A 590 26.87 -34.03 24.70
CA GLU A 590 27.90 -33.09 25.16
C GLU A 590 29.15 -33.20 24.29
N ILE A 591 29.77 -32.07 23.93
CA ILE A 591 31.17 -32.07 23.48
C ILE A 591 31.94 -30.93 24.15
N HIS A 592 33.03 -31.36 24.79
CA HIS A 592 34.02 -30.61 25.57
C HIS A 592 34.72 -29.48 24.81
N TRP A 593 35.03 -28.42 25.56
CA TRP A 593 36.00 -27.40 25.21
C TRP A 593 37.43 -27.92 25.41
N THR A 594 38.26 -27.83 24.38
CA THR A 594 39.72 -27.84 24.54
C THR A 594 40.34 -26.68 23.78
N THR A 595 40.85 -25.73 24.54
CA THR A 595 41.73 -24.62 24.18
C THR A 595 43.09 -25.13 23.69
N LYS A 596 43.62 -24.55 22.61
CA LYS A 596 45.07 -24.50 22.35
C LYS A 596 45.45 -23.16 21.72
N LEU A 597 46.27 -22.43 22.48
CA LEU A 597 47.05 -21.25 22.11
C LEU A 597 48.37 -21.66 21.43
N SER A 598 48.78 -20.94 20.39
CA SER A 598 50.19 -20.59 20.06
C SER A 598 50.21 -19.63 18.87
N GLN A 599 50.59 -18.35 19.03
CA GLN A 599 51.96 -17.79 18.83
C GLN A 599 52.48 -18.00 17.39
N SER A 600 52.44 -16.99 16.49
CA SER A 600 53.32 -15.81 16.32
C SER A 600 54.58 -16.06 15.44
N SER A 601 54.63 -15.45 14.25
CA SER A 601 55.82 -14.86 13.57
C SER A 601 55.47 -14.55 12.09
N ASN A 602 55.37 -13.30 11.62
CA ASN A 602 56.39 -12.34 11.16
C ASN A 602 56.99 -12.57 9.75
N ARG A 603 56.92 -11.50 8.92
CA ARG A 603 57.68 -11.14 7.68
C ARG A 603 57.37 -11.97 6.41
N SER A 604 57.33 -11.48 5.17
CA SER A 604 57.76 -10.25 4.44
C SER A 604 57.09 -10.32 3.03
N LEU A 605 56.43 -9.29 2.50
CA LEU A 605 56.91 -8.29 1.52
C LEU A 605 57.39 -8.81 0.13
N HIS A 606 56.77 -8.25 -0.92
CA HIS A 606 57.13 -8.18 -2.37
C HIS A 606 57.14 -9.51 -3.14
N GLU A 607 56.74 -9.65 -4.40
CA GLU A 607 56.39 -8.75 -5.51
C GLU A 607 55.85 -9.65 -6.64
N SER A 608 54.83 -9.20 -7.40
CA SER A 608 54.81 -9.22 -8.90
C SER A 608 54.98 -10.56 -9.66
N ILE A 609 54.39 -10.87 -10.82
CA ILE A 609 53.67 -10.15 -11.87
C ILE A 609 53.29 -11.27 -12.90
N ILE A 610 52.08 -11.21 -13.46
CA ILE A 610 51.70 -11.49 -14.87
C ILE A 610 51.74 -12.94 -15.47
N SER A 611 50.54 -13.34 -15.92
CA SER A 611 50.10 -14.07 -17.15
C SER A 611 50.67 -15.48 -17.49
N HIS A 612 50.01 -16.38 -18.23
CA HIS A 612 48.80 -16.42 -19.08
C HIS A 612 48.31 -17.89 -19.09
N GLY A 613 47.02 -18.12 -19.34
CA GLY A 613 46.43 -19.44 -19.59
C GLY A 613 44.94 -19.47 -19.30
#